data_AF-A0A1V5N8A0-F1
#
_entry.id   AF-A0A1V5N8A0-F1
#
_cell.length_a   1.000
_cell.length_b   1.000
_cell.length_c   1.000
_cell.angle_alpha   90.00
_cell.angle_beta   90.00
_cell.angle_gamma   90.00
#
_symmetry.space_group_name_H-M   'P 1'
#
loop_
_entity.id
_entity.type
_entity.pdbx_description
1 polymer ?
#
loop_
_entity_poly.entity_id
_entity_poly.type
_entity_poly.pdbx_seq_one_letter_code
_entity_poly.pdbx_strand_id
1 'polypeptide(L)'
;MPSWYYLFQEQTQGPVEEKVLVDFLMRKAFSPDTPVWTEGMPDWVPAHQIEELRNAAAAQPGAAATAPTAAGTGLPPQPHAKADFREAAVRESLRLLEANGGTIPDRGSYCLPVTDTNPKVWRHYGFWVIFRFVIGLFGIFASGAIAMILKKEGNDINSTLLVISFCLFSGGMLTLLSILLLQNRFVRKQIGPRYDHLSPLAGESKLLCIRVEEAETFKQIKLIPEDLGFLGLDPSNHMLLIEGVRFRYRISAEDVSDISVISGATATATKISFTIGKTELQIALQWENLFHEFKKQTMGVKLDPLILKIQKLLNREPQ
;
A
#
# COMPACT_ATOMS: atom_id res chain seq x y z
N MET A 1 -20.65 -21.57 22.64
CA MET A 1 -21.20 -20.22 22.79
C MET A 1 -21.04 -19.53 21.45
N PRO A 2 -22.03 -18.76 20.97
CA PRO A 2 -21.92 -18.08 19.68
C PRO A 2 -20.75 -17.09 19.71
N SER A 3 -19.94 -17.11 18.66
CA SER A 3 -18.86 -16.14 18.46
C SER A 3 -19.45 -14.84 17.93
N TRP A 4 -19.15 -13.72 18.60
CA TRP A 4 -19.62 -12.41 18.20
C TRP A 4 -18.53 -11.59 17.52
N TYR A 5 -18.94 -10.77 16.56
CA TYR A 5 -18.09 -9.84 15.84
C TYR A 5 -18.71 -8.43 15.89
N TYR A 6 -17.88 -7.39 15.92
CA TYR A 6 -18.33 -5.99 15.96
C TYR A 6 -17.49 -5.14 15.00
N LEU A 7 -18.04 -4.01 14.54
CA LEU A 7 -17.32 -3.05 13.70
C LEU A 7 -16.77 -1.89 14.55
N PHE A 8 -15.46 -1.73 14.55
CA PHE A 8 -14.76 -0.63 15.22
C PHE A 8 -13.76 0.00 14.25
N GLN A 9 -13.87 1.32 14.03
CA GLN A 9 -13.06 2.05 13.05
C GLN A 9 -13.07 1.42 11.63
N GLU A 10 -14.25 1.05 11.13
CA GLU A 10 -14.45 0.37 9.83
C GLU A 10 -13.72 -0.98 9.68
N GLN A 11 -13.18 -1.52 10.78
CA GLN A 11 -12.57 -2.85 10.82
C GLN A 11 -13.42 -3.81 11.64
N THR A 12 -13.49 -5.06 11.17
CA THR A 12 -14.15 -6.14 11.88
C THR A 12 -13.27 -6.65 13.00
N GLN A 13 -13.82 -6.70 14.20
CA GLN A 13 -13.17 -7.20 15.41
C GLN A 13 -13.93 -8.43 15.93
N GLY A 14 -13.21 -9.41 16.47
CA GLY A 14 -13.76 -10.69 16.94
C GLY A 14 -12.90 -11.90 16.52
N PRO A 15 -13.29 -13.12 16.91
CA PRO A 15 -14.47 -13.47 17.70
C PRO A 15 -14.33 -13.05 19.17
N VAL A 16 -15.40 -12.52 19.75
CA VAL A 16 -15.51 -12.23 21.19
C VAL A 16 -16.73 -12.91 21.79
N GLU A 17 -16.73 -13.07 23.11
CA GLU A 17 -17.92 -13.51 23.84
C GLU A 17 -18.96 -12.39 23.94
N GLU A 18 -20.24 -12.75 24.00
CA GLU A 18 -21.35 -11.81 24.16
C GLU A 18 -21.15 -10.84 25.35
N LYS A 19 -20.64 -11.36 26.47
CA LYS A 19 -20.36 -10.57 27.68
C LYS A 19 -19.40 -9.40 27.42
N VAL A 20 -18.46 -9.57 26.48
CA VAL A 20 -17.50 -8.54 26.09
C VAL A 20 -18.21 -7.42 25.33
N LEU A 21 -19.18 -7.75 24.46
CA LEU A 21 -20.01 -6.74 23.78
C LEU A 21 -20.88 -5.96 24.78
N VAL A 22 -21.48 -6.65 25.74
CA VAL A 22 -22.28 -6.03 26.80
C VAL A 22 -21.43 -5.07 27.62
N ASP A 23 -20.23 -5.48 28.03
CA ASP A 23 -19.28 -4.61 28.75
C ASP A 23 -18.90 -3.38 27.92
N PHE A 24 -18.67 -3.52 26.61
CA PHE A 24 -18.40 -2.39 25.73
C PHE A 24 -19.57 -1.41 25.59
N LEU A 25 -20.81 -1.91 25.51
CA LEU A 25 -22.03 -1.09 25.50
C LEU A 25 -22.21 -0.35 26.82
N MET A 26 -22.01 -1.04 27.94
CA MET A 26 -22.12 -0.46 29.28
C MET A 26 -21.09 0.64 29.53
N ARG A 27 -19.83 0.42 29.10
CA ARG A 27 -18.75 1.40 29.23
C ARG A 27 -18.85 2.54 28.23
N LYS A 28 -19.87 2.55 27.35
CA LYS A 28 -20.00 3.47 26.21
C LYS A 28 -18.76 3.48 25.32
N ALA A 29 -17.99 2.37 25.32
CA ALA A 29 -16.90 2.16 24.37
C ALA A 29 -17.47 1.96 22.95
N PHE A 30 -18.69 1.42 22.85
CA PHE A 30 -19.48 1.34 21.63
C PHE A 30 -20.69 2.25 21.67
N SER A 31 -21.06 2.75 20.48
CA SER A 31 -22.38 3.34 20.28
C SER A 31 -23.42 2.22 20.28
N PRO A 32 -24.65 2.45 20.77
CA PRO A 32 -25.77 1.54 20.52
C PRO A 32 -26.02 1.29 19.03
N ASP A 33 -25.55 2.19 18.15
CA ASP A 33 -25.60 2.06 16.70
C ASP A 33 -24.42 1.26 16.10
N THR A 34 -23.46 0.82 16.92
CA THR A 34 -22.33 0.01 16.47
C THR A 34 -22.88 -1.30 15.89
N PRO A 35 -22.58 -1.63 14.62
CA PRO A 35 -23.07 -2.85 14.03
C PRO A 35 -22.30 -4.05 14.61
N VAL A 36 -23.06 -5.09 14.92
CA VAL A 36 -22.56 -6.37 15.42
C VAL A 36 -23.15 -7.51 14.59
N TRP A 37 -22.47 -8.65 14.59
CA TRP A 37 -22.90 -9.85 13.88
C TRP A 37 -22.48 -11.09 14.65
N THR A 38 -23.31 -12.13 14.58
CA THR A 38 -22.97 -13.47 15.07
C THR A 38 -23.43 -14.51 14.06
N GLU A 39 -22.87 -15.71 14.18
CA GLU A 39 -23.16 -16.83 13.29
C GLU A 39 -24.67 -17.12 13.27
N GLY A 40 -25.26 -17.10 12.08
CA GLY A 40 -26.71 -17.26 11.87
C GLY A 40 -27.47 -15.96 11.58
N MET A 41 -26.86 -14.79 11.72
CA MET A 41 -27.47 -13.52 11.30
C MET A 41 -27.31 -13.29 9.78
N PRO A 42 -28.36 -12.83 9.08
CA PRO A 42 -28.29 -12.59 7.63
C PRO A 42 -27.43 -11.36 7.27
N ASP A 43 -27.37 -10.36 8.15
CA ASP A 43 -26.65 -9.10 7.96
C ASP A 43 -26.17 -8.52 9.29
N TRP A 44 -25.37 -7.45 9.23
CA TRP A 44 -24.91 -6.70 10.40
C TRP A 44 -26.03 -5.87 10.98
N VAL A 45 -26.29 -6.06 12.27
CA VAL A 45 -27.41 -5.43 12.96
C VAL A 45 -26.85 -4.46 14.00
N PRO A 46 -27.34 -3.22 14.11
CA PRO A 46 -26.97 -2.32 15.19
C PRO A 46 -27.21 -2.96 16.55
N ALA A 47 -26.26 -2.81 17.48
CA ALA A 47 -26.30 -3.49 18.78
C ALA A 47 -27.61 -3.24 19.56
N HIS A 48 -28.23 -2.06 19.43
CA HIS A 48 -29.50 -1.74 20.08
C HIS A 48 -30.73 -2.50 19.54
N GLN A 49 -30.64 -3.03 18.32
CA GLN A 49 -31.72 -3.80 17.69
C GLN A 49 -31.69 -5.28 18.11
N ILE A 50 -30.61 -5.72 18.76
CA ILE A 50 -30.49 -7.08 19.27
C ILE A 50 -30.99 -7.11 20.71
N GLU A 51 -32.10 -7.82 20.92
CA GLU A 51 -32.80 -7.91 22.20
C GLU A 51 -31.89 -8.44 23.32
N GLU A 52 -31.03 -9.42 23.02
CA GLU A 52 -30.10 -10.04 23.98
C GLU A 52 -29.11 -9.01 24.55
N LEU A 53 -28.47 -8.22 23.68
CA LEU A 53 -27.51 -7.20 24.08
C LEU A 53 -28.18 -6.04 24.82
N ARG A 54 -29.40 -5.65 24.40
CA ARG A 54 -30.16 -4.60 25.06
C ARG A 54 -30.55 -4.98 26.49
N ASN A 55 -31.05 -6.19 26.68
CA ASN A 55 -31.48 -6.67 27.99
C ASN A 55 -30.28 -6.91 28.91
N ALA A 56 -29.17 -7.42 28.38
CA ALA A 56 -27.95 -7.62 29.16
C ALA A 56 -27.32 -6.29 29.62
N ALA A 57 -27.29 -5.26 28.76
CA ALA A 57 -26.80 -3.94 29.12
C ALA A 57 -27.71 -3.23 30.15
N ALA A 58 -29.02 -3.47 30.12
CA ALA A 58 -29.99 -2.93 31.07
C ALA A 58 -29.96 -3.64 32.44
N ALA A 59 -29.57 -4.91 32.47
CA ALA A 59 -29.63 -5.75 33.67
C ALA A 59 -28.42 -5.60 34.63
N GLN A 60 -27.35 -4.89 34.25
CA GLN A 60 -26.16 -4.75 35.09
C GLN A 60 -26.08 -3.39 35.80
N PRO A 61 -26.06 -3.36 37.15
CA PRO A 61 -25.84 -2.12 37.91
C PRO A 61 -24.35 -1.72 37.90
N GLY A 62 -24.08 -0.54 37.32
CA GLY A 62 -22.95 0.36 37.60
C GLY A 62 -21.55 -0.24 37.86
N ALA A 63 -20.73 -0.36 36.81
CA ALA A 63 -19.27 -0.45 36.95
C ALA A 63 -18.60 0.65 36.11
N ALA A 64 -17.69 1.39 36.75
CA ALA A 64 -17.18 2.68 36.31
C ALA A 64 -16.18 2.62 35.14
N ALA A 65 -16.37 3.60 34.25
CA ALA A 65 -15.49 4.21 33.25
C ALA A 65 -14.03 3.75 33.07
N THR A 66 -13.67 3.50 31.81
CA THR A 66 -12.40 3.92 31.20
C THR A 66 -12.60 4.00 29.68
N ALA A 67 -12.39 5.18 29.09
CA ALA A 67 -12.65 5.48 27.67
C ALA A 67 -11.46 5.13 26.78
N PRO A 68 -11.67 4.90 25.47
CA PRO A 68 -11.26 5.94 24.52
C PRO A 68 -12.21 6.23 23.33
N THR A 69 -11.97 7.43 22.82
CA THR A 69 -12.55 8.30 21.78
C THR A 69 -12.62 7.78 20.32
N ALA A 70 -13.80 7.96 19.68
CA ALA A 70 -14.19 8.37 18.30
C ALA A 70 -13.44 7.84 17.04
N ALA A 71 -14.00 7.67 15.83
CA ALA A 71 -15.33 7.70 15.20
C ALA A 71 -15.17 7.16 13.75
N GLY A 72 -16.18 6.53 13.14
CA GLY A 72 -16.17 6.16 11.71
C GLY A 72 -17.29 5.20 11.30
N THR A 73 -18.24 5.71 10.52
CA THR A 73 -19.45 5.03 10.00
C THR A 73 -19.19 3.97 8.93
N GLY A 74 -19.61 2.73 9.22
CA GLY A 74 -20.32 1.80 8.31
C GLY A 74 -19.57 1.13 7.15
N LEU A 75 -19.34 -0.19 7.24
CA LEU A 75 -19.33 -1.15 6.12
C LEU A 75 -19.28 -2.62 6.65
N PRO A 76 -19.93 -3.58 5.96
CA PRO A 76 -19.92 -5.01 6.29
C PRO A 76 -18.49 -5.61 6.34
N PRO A 77 -18.29 -6.73 7.04
CA PRO A 77 -17.02 -7.34 7.36
C PRO A 77 -16.46 -7.96 6.08
N GLN A 78 -15.37 -7.38 5.64
CA GLN A 78 -14.57 -8.06 4.65
C GLN A 78 -13.79 -9.17 5.35
N PRO A 79 -13.75 -10.40 4.80
CA PRO A 79 -12.97 -11.48 5.36
C PRO A 79 -11.51 -11.05 5.49
N HIS A 80 -11.08 -10.85 6.74
CA HIS A 80 -9.74 -10.52 7.22
C HIS A 80 -8.86 -9.75 6.21
N ALA A 81 -9.12 -8.45 6.07
CA ALA A 81 -8.10 -7.56 5.51
C ALA A 81 -6.87 -7.67 6.42
N LYS A 82 -5.80 -8.32 5.92
CA LYS A 82 -4.50 -8.44 6.61
C LYS A 82 -4.13 -7.05 7.15
N ALA A 83 -3.83 -6.95 8.44
CA ALA A 83 -3.38 -5.69 9.04
C ALA A 83 -2.22 -5.12 8.22
N ASP A 84 -2.21 -3.80 8.00
CA ASP A 84 -1.14 -3.14 7.25
C ASP A 84 0.17 -3.40 7.99
N PHE A 85 1.19 -3.93 7.30
CA PHE A 85 2.45 -4.33 7.95
C PHE A 85 3.17 -3.15 8.62
N ARG A 86 2.77 -1.90 8.29
CA ARG A 86 3.28 -0.67 8.88
C ARG A 86 2.58 -0.28 10.19
N GLU A 87 1.48 -0.92 10.57
CA GLU A 87 0.66 -0.47 11.70
C GLU A 87 1.45 -0.41 13.01
N ALA A 88 2.29 -1.42 13.27
CA ALA A 88 3.17 -1.43 14.43
C ALA A 88 4.20 -0.27 14.39
N ALA A 89 4.80 -0.04 13.23
CA ALA A 89 5.76 1.05 13.01
C ALA A 89 5.12 2.44 13.15
N VAL A 90 3.87 2.59 12.70
CA VAL A 90 3.08 3.81 12.87
C VAL A 90 2.81 4.07 14.34
N ARG A 91 2.38 3.06 15.08
CA ARG A 91 2.11 3.17 16.53
C ARG A 91 3.36 3.61 17.29
N GLU A 92 4.51 3.01 16.97
CA GLU A 92 5.77 3.38 17.62
C GLU A 92 6.27 4.76 17.18
N SER A 93 6.07 5.14 15.91
CA SER A 93 6.38 6.50 15.43
C SER A 93 5.55 7.56 16.16
N LEU A 94 4.25 7.33 16.34
CA LEU A 94 3.36 8.23 17.09
C LEU A 94 3.79 8.34 18.55
N ARG A 95 4.14 7.22 19.19
CA ARG A 95 4.65 7.22 20.57
C ARG A 95 5.93 8.05 20.71
N LEU A 96 6.85 7.94 19.76
CA LEU A 96 8.09 8.72 19.74
C LEU A 96 7.83 10.21 19.51
N LEU A 97 6.86 10.56 18.66
CA LEU A 97 6.44 11.94 18.46
C LEU A 97 5.83 12.53 19.73
N GLU A 98 4.92 11.80 20.39
CA GLU A 98 4.32 12.21 21.67
C GLU A 98 5.39 12.45 22.74
N ALA A 99 6.38 11.55 22.84
CA ALA A 99 7.52 11.70 23.74
C ALA A 99 8.38 12.94 23.42
N ASN A 100 8.37 13.41 22.17
CA ASN A 100 9.06 14.61 21.71
C ASN A 100 8.14 15.84 21.53
N GLY A 101 7.07 15.91 22.33
CA GLY A 101 6.16 17.06 22.33
C GLY A 101 5.37 17.26 21.03
N GLY A 102 5.16 16.19 20.25
CA GLY A 102 4.49 16.21 18.95
C GLY A 102 5.36 16.68 17.78
N THR A 103 6.65 16.96 18.01
CA THR A 103 7.57 17.39 16.94
C THR A 103 8.37 16.22 16.39
N ILE A 104 8.57 16.19 15.08
CA ILE A 104 9.41 15.19 14.41
C ILE A 104 10.86 15.43 14.85
N PRO A 105 11.50 14.47 15.53
CA PRO A 105 12.90 14.62 15.92
C PRO A 105 13.82 14.76 14.71
N ASP A 106 14.93 15.48 14.89
CA ASP A 106 15.95 15.66 13.85
C ASP A 106 16.64 14.34 13.49
N ARG A 107 16.62 13.36 14.40
CA ARG A 107 17.24 12.05 14.23
C ARG A 107 16.24 10.92 14.39
N GLY A 108 16.55 9.79 13.78
CA GLY A 108 15.75 8.57 13.87
C GLY A 108 14.76 8.39 12.72
N SER A 109 14.23 7.18 12.66
CA SER A 109 13.31 6.73 11.62
C SER A 109 11.86 6.82 12.07
N TYR A 110 10.97 7.10 11.13
CA TYR A 110 9.53 7.23 11.36
C TYR A 110 8.74 6.73 10.15
N CYS A 111 7.57 6.16 10.43
CA CYS A 111 6.54 5.84 9.45
C CYS A 111 5.23 6.48 9.90
N LEU A 112 4.73 7.46 9.15
CA LEU A 112 3.53 8.22 9.53
C LEU A 112 2.47 8.12 8.44
N PRO A 113 1.19 7.91 8.79
CA PRO A 113 0.11 7.90 7.81
C PRO A 113 -0.10 9.32 7.26
N VAL A 114 -0.44 9.38 5.98
CA VAL A 114 -0.82 10.62 5.28
C VAL A 114 -2.29 10.89 5.54
N THR A 115 -2.60 11.88 6.38
CA THR A 115 -3.96 12.18 6.86
C THR A 115 -4.91 12.67 5.76
N ASP A 116 -4.37 13.18 4.65
CA ASP A 116 -5.13 13.69 3.51
C ASP A 116 -5.44 12.61 2.45
N THR A 117 -5.12 11.33 2.71
CA THR A 117 -5.47 10.28 1.76
C THR A 117 -6.94 9.94 1.75
N ASN A 118 -7.60 10.23 0.62
CA ASN A 118 -8.95 9.77 0.35
C ASN A 118 -8.92 8.30 -0.13
N PRO A 119 -9.48 7.33 0.61
CA PRO A 119 -9.45 5.92 0.22
C PRO A 119 -10.16 5.64 -1.12
N LYS A 120 -11.13 6.49 -1.51
CA LYS A 120 -11.81 6.38 -2.81
C LYS A 120 -10.84 6.64 -3.97
N VAL A 121 -9.87 7.52 -3.78
CA VAL A 121 -8.87 7.86 -4.81
C VAL A 121 -7.97 6.67 -5.11
N TRP A 122 -7.58 5.92 -4.07
CA TRP A 122 -6.81 4.69 -4.25
C TRP A 122 -7.59 3.59 -4.98
N ARG A 123 -8.86 3.38 -4.59
CA ARG A 123 -9.75 2.44 -5.31
C ARG A 123 -9.93 2.81 -6.77
N HIS A 124 -10.10 4.10 -7.06
CA HIS A 124 -10.22 4.61 -8.42
C HIS A 124 -8.93 4.41 -9.23
N TYR A 125 -7.76 4.66 -8.64
CA TYR A 125 -6.47 4.35 -9.26
C TYR A 125 -6.36 2.86 -9.59
N GLY A 126 -6.63 1.99 -8.62
CA GLY A 126 -6.60 0.54 -8.82
C GLY A 126 -7.51 0.08 -9.95
N PHE A 127 -8.75 0.59 -9.98
CA PHE A 127 -9.69 0.33 -11.08
C PHE A 127 -9.10 0.70 -12.45
N TRP A 128 -8.52 1.88 -12.59
CA TRP A 128 -7.93 2.33 -13.86
C TRP A 128 -6.70 1.54 -14.28
N VAL A 129 -5.90 1.07 -13.33
CA VAL A 129 -4.76 0.18 -13.61
C VAL A 129 -5.27 -1.15 -14.12
N ILE A 130 -6.22 -1.78 -13.42
CA ILE A 130 -6.83 -3.07 -13.82
C ILE A 130 -7.50 -2.94 -15.19
N PHE A 131 -8.30 -1.90 -15.40
CA PHE A 131 -9.00 -1.66 -16.66
C PHE A 131 -8.04 -1.54 -17.85
N ARG A 132 -6.97 -0.73 -17.72
CA ARG A 132 -5.94 -0.62 -18.76
C ARG A 132 -5.19 -1.92 -18.97
N PHE A 133 -4.89 -2.64 -17.90
CA PHE A 133 -4.21 -3.93 -17.99
C PHE A 133 -5.04 -4.94 -18.79
N VAL A 134 -6.34 -5.07 -18.49
CA VAL A 134 -7.27 -5.96 -19.19
C VAL A 134 -7.41 -5.59 -20.67
N ILE A 135 -7.59 -4.30 -20.99
CA ILE A 135 -7.67 -3.83 -22.39
C ILE A 135 -6.36 -4.07 -23.14
N GLY A 136 -5.23 -3.80 -22.49
CA GLY A 136 -3.90 -4.01 -23.05
C GLY A 136 -3.67 -5.48 -23.43
N LEU A 137 -3.98 -6.39 -22.51
CA LEU A 137 -3.91 -7.84 -22.75
C LEU A 137 -4.87 -8.28 -23.85
N PHE A 138 -6.12 -7.78 -23.83
CA PHE A 138 -7.10 -8.10 -24.87
C PHE A 138 -6.59 -7.74 -26.27
N GLY A 139 -6.01 -6.54 -26.46
CA GLY A 139 -5.42 -6.14 -27.75
C GLY A 139 -4.31 -7.08 -28.23
N ILE A 140 -3.44 -7.51 -27.32
CA ILE A 140 -2.34 -8.44 -27.62
C ILE A 140 -2.87 -9.83 -27.99
N PHE A 141 -3.80 -10.38 -27.20
CA PHE A 141 -4.37 -11.71 -27.47
C PHE A 141 -5.23 -11.73 -28.73
N ALA A 142 -6.04 -10.70 -28.96
CA ALA A 142 -6.85 -10.58 -30.18
C ALA A 142 -5.96 -10.53 -31.43
N SER A 143 -4.85 -9.78 -31.39
CA SER A 143 -3.85 -9.80 -32.46
C SER A 143 -3.27 -11.21 -32.67
N GLY A 144 -2.91 -11.91 -31.60
CA GLY A 144 -2.40 -13.29 -31.69
C GLY A 144 -3.39 -14.26 -32.33
N ALA A 145 -4.67 -14.15 -31.98
CA ALA A 145 -5.74 -14.97 -32.55
C ALA A 145 -5.93 -14.71 -34.06
N ILE A 146 -5.93 -13.44 -34.50
CA ILE A 146 -6.02 -13.09 -35.92
C ILE A 146 -4.83 -13.66 -36.70
N ALA A 147 -3.61 -13.54 -36.15
CA ALA A 147 -2.41 -14.10 -36.77
C ALA A 147 -2.48 -15.63 -36.91
N MET A 148 -3.05 -16.33 -35.93
CA MET A 148 -3.26 -17.79 -36.00
C MET A 148 -4.30 -18.19 -37.06
N ILE A 149 -5.39 -17.43 -37.21
CA ILE A 149 -6.41 -17.65 -38.25
C ILE A 149 -5.80 -17.48 -39.63
N LEU A 150 -5.06 -16.38 -39.86
CA LEU A 150 -4.36 -16.11 -41.11
C LEU A 150 -3.40 -17.23 -41.51
N LYS A 151 -2.69 -17.82 -40.53
CA LYS A 151 -1.78 -18.94 -40.78
C LYS A 151 -2.51 -20.22 -41.21
N LYS A 152 -3.72 -20.45 -40.70
CA LYS A 152 -4.48 -21.70 -40.94
C LYS A 152 -5.09 -21.76 -42.34
N GLU A 153 -5.52 -20.63 -42.90
CA GLU A 153 -6.27 -20.64 -44.17
C GLU A 153 -5.41 -20.97 -45.39
N GLY A 154 -4.07 -20.93 -45.30
CA GLY A 154 -3.18 -21.23 -46.44
C GLY A 154 -3.36 -20.29 -47.64
N ASN A 155 -4.24 -19.31 -47.52
CA ASN A 155 -4.55 -18.28 -48.51
C ASN A 155 -3.47 -17.19 -48.50
N ASP A 156 -3.37 -16.50 -49.64
CA ASP A 156 -2.63 -15.24 -49.74
C ASP A 156 -2.99 -14.34 -48.55
N ILE A 157 -1.97 -13.91 -47.81
CA ILE A 157 -2.11 -13.14 -46.58
C ILE A 157 -2.95 -11.91 -46.87
N ASN A 158 -4.16 -11.85 -46.32
CA ASN A 158 -5.01 -10.68 -46.43
C ASN A 158 -4.32 -9.52 -45.69
N SER A 159 -3.71 -8.61 -46.45
CA SER A 159 -2.96 -7.46 -45.94
C SER A 159 -3.78 -6.61 -44.97
N THR A 160 -5.11 -6.53 -45.18
CA THR A 160 -6.02 -5.81 -44.30
C THR A 160 -6.06 -6.43 -42.90
N LEU A 161 -6.18 -7.75 -42.79
CA LEU A 161 -6.21 -8.44 -41.50
C LEU A 161 -4.85 -8.35 -40.77
N LEU A 162 -3.75 -8.35 -41.52
CA LEU A 162 -2.42 -8.14 -40.95
C LEU A 162 -2.26 -6.73 -40.36
N VAL A 163 -2.74 -5.70 -41.06
CA VAL A 163 -2.75 -4.33 -40.55
C VAL A 163 -3.61 -4.21 -39.29
N ILE A 164 -4.81 -4.80 -39.29
CA ILE A 164 -5.70 -4.83 -38.11
C ILE A 164 -5.00 -5.50 -36.92
N SER A 165 -4.37 -6.66 -37.14
CA SER A 165 -3.61 -7.39 -36.12
C SER A 165 -2.50 -6.50 -35.54
N PHE A 166 -1.70 -5.86 -36.40
CA PHE A 166 -0.61 -4.98 -35.97
C PHE A 166 -1.12 -3.79 -35.15
N CYS A 167 -2.23 -3.15 -35.56
CA CYS A 167 -2.86 -2.07 -34.82
C CYS A 167 -3.35 -2.50 -33.44
N LEU A 168 -3.98 -3.68 -33.32
CA LEU A 168 -4.43 -4.24 -32.04
C LEU A 168 -3.27 -4.54 -31.10
N PHE A 169 -2.19 -5.15 -31.61
CA PHE A 169 -0.99 -5.40 -30.83
C PHE A 169 -0.35 -4.10 -30.33
N SER A 170 -0.16 -3.13 -31.24
CA SER A 170 0.46 -1.84 -30.92
C SER A 170 -0.38 -1.05 -29.92
N GLY A 171 -1.70 -1.01 -30.12
CA GLY A 171 -2.64 -0.36 -29.20
C GLY A 171 -2.67 -1.04 -27.83
N GLY A 172 -2.64 -2.37 -27.78
CA GLY A 172 -2.55 -3.13 -26.55
C GLY A 172 -1.24 -2.83 -25.78
N MET A 173 -0.11 -2.85 -26.48
CA MET A 173 1.21 -2.53 -25.92
C MET A 173 1.27 -1.09 -25.39
N LEU A 174 0.83 -0.10 -26.18
CA LEU A 174 0.78 1.30 -25.75
C LEU A 174 -0.13 1.50 -24.54
N THR A 175 -1.24 0.77 -24.46
CA THR A 175 -2.14 0.80 -23.30
C THR A 175 -1.44 0.27 -22.04
N LEU A 176 -0.69 -0.83 -22.14
CA LEU A 176 0.11 -1.35 -21.02
C LEU A 176 1.21 -0.37 -20.59
N LEU A 177 1.93 0.22 -21.55
CA LEU A 177 2.97 1.23 -21.27
C LEU A 177 2.37 2.48 -20.61
N SER A 178 1.13 2.85 -20.95
CA SER A 178 0.43 3.99 -20.37
C SER A 178 0.17 3.85 -18.87
N ILE A 179 0.17 2.63 -18.31
CA ILE A 179 0.01 2.37 -16.87
C ILE A 179 1.14 3.05 -16.08
N LEU A 180 2.38 3.01 -16.59
CA LEU A 180 3.54 3.60 -15.93
C LEU A 180 3.48 5.14 -15.93
N LEU A 181 2.98 5.72 -17.01
CA LEU A 181 2.73 7.16 -17.09
C LEU A 181 1.59 7.58 -16.16
N LEU A 182 0.53 6.78 -16.09
CA LEU A 182 -0.59 7.00 -15.18
C LEU A 182 -0.10 6.99 -13.72
N GLN A 183 0.72 6.01 -13.34
CA GLN A 183 1.27 5.90 -11.99
C GLN A 183 2.05 7.17 -11.61
N ASN A 184 3.01 7.60 -12.42
CA ASN A 184 3.79 8.81 -12.14
C ASN A 184 2.92 10.06 -12.02
N ARG A 185 1.92 10.23 -12.91
CA ARG A 185 0.99 11.36 -12.85
C ARG A 185 0.08 11.29 -11.62
N PHE A 186 -0.38 10.09 -11.26
CA PHE A 186 -1.20 9.85 -10.09
C PHE A 186 -0.44 10.20 -8.81
N VAL A 187 0.75 9.62 -8.62
CA VAL A 187 1.60 9.82 -7.44
C VAL A 187 1.96 11.28 -7.27
N ARG A 188 2.39 11.96 -8.35
CA ARG A 188 2.68 13.39 -8.32
C ARG A 188 1.47 14.24 -7.94
N LYS A 189 0.28 13.90 -8.46
CA LYS A 189 -0.98 14.61 -8.12
C LYS A 189 -1.38 14.40 -6.65
N GLN A 190 -1.21 13.18 -6.12
CA GLN A 190 -1.59 12.86 -4.74
C GLN A 190 -0.62 13.39 -3.70
N ILE A 191 0.68 13.41 -4.01
CA ILE A 191 1.69 13.95 -3.10
C ILE A 191 1.61 15.49 -3.06
N GLY A 192 1.24 16.13 -4.19
CA GLY A 192 0.95 17.56 -4.24
C GLY A 192 2.16 18.40 -3.78
N PRO A 193 1.97 19.39 -2.90
CA PRO A 193 3.05 20.26 -2.41
C PRO A 193 4.21 19.52 -1.73
N ARG A 194 3.97 18.32 -1.18
CA ARG A 194 5.03 17.52 -0.54
C ARG A 194 6.12 17.10 -1.52
N TYR A 195 5.80 17.06 -2.81
CA TYR A 195 6.77 16.79 -3.86
C TYR A 195 7.86 17.85 -3.91
N ASP A 196 7.49 19.12 -3.66
CA ASP A 196 8.42 20.25 -3.72
C ASP A 196 9.44 20.18 -2.57
N HIS A 197 9.07 19.59 -1.43
CA HIS A 197 10.00 19.34 -0.31
C HIS A 197 11.06 18.29 -0.64
N LEU A 198 10.75 17.34 -1.54
CA LEU A 198 11.73 16.36 -2.01
C LEU A 198 12.63 16.92 -3.13
N SER A 199 12.19 17.96 -3.85
CA SER A 199 12.92 18.47 -5.01
C SER A 199 14.38 18.85 -4.71
N PRO A 200 14.72 19.50 -3.59
CA PRO A 200 16.12 19.78 -3.22
C PRO A 200 16.96 18.51 -3.01
N LEU A 201 16.33 17.43 -2.55
CA LEU A 201 16.97 16.14 -2.23
C LEU A 201 17.22 15.28 -3.47
N ALA A 202 16.67 15.67 -4.61
CA ALA A 202 16.90 14.97 -5.87
C ALA A 202 18.34 15.18 -6.40
N GLY A 203 18.99 16.28 -5.98
CA GLY A 203 20.28 16.73 -6.50
C GLY A 203 20.23 16.92 -8.02
N GLU A 204 21.22 16.39 -8.74
CA GLU A 204 21.24 16.38 -10.21
C GLU A 204 20.30 15.32 -10.83
N SER A 205 19.79 14.39 -10.03
CA SER A 205 18.91 13.32 -10.50
C SER A 205 17.44 13.73 -10.43
N LYS A 206 16.59 13.14 -11.27
CA LYS A 206 15.13 13.21 -11.06
C LYS A 206 14.74 12.37 -9.85
N LEU A 207 13.74 12.85 -9.10
CA LEU A 207 13.09 12.04 -8.06
C LEU A 207 12.61 10.72 -8.63
N LEU A 208 12.85 9.65 -7.88
CA LEU A 208 12.54 8.29 -8.31
C LEU A 208 11.15 7.94 -7.81
N CYS A 209 10.22 7.68 -8.74
CA CYS A 209 8.93 7.10 -8.35
C CYS A 209 9.16 5.63 -7.98
N ILE A 210 8.79 5.27 -6.76
CA ILE A 210 9.03 3.95 -6.20
C ILE A 210 7.73 3.32 -5.73
N ARG A 211 7.68 1.99 -5.77
CA ARG A 211 6.68 1.17 -5.07
C ARG A 211 7.26 0.75 -3.74
N VAL A 212 6.42 0.76 -2.70
CA VAL A 212 6.78 0.30 -1.36
C VAL A 212 5.89 -0.88 -1.00
N GLU A 213 6.54 -2.01 -0.72
CA GLU A 213 5.90 -3.28 -0.38
C GLU A 213 6.49 -3.83 0.91
N GLU A 214 5.75 -4.70 1.59
CA GLU A 214 6.29 -5.58 2.63
C GLU A 214 7.31 -6.55 2.03
N ALA A 215 8.50 -6.62 2.63
CA ALA A 215 9.59 -7.45 2.12
C ALA A 215 9.22 -8.94 2.03
N GLU A 216 8.45 -9.46 2.99
CA GLU A 216 8.05 -10.86 3.05
C GLU A 216 7.07 -11.26 1.94
N THR A 217 6.15 -10.36 1.59
CA THR A 217 5.11 -10.64 0.58
C THR A 217 5.50 -10.19 -0.82
N PHE A 218 6.70 -9.64 -1.01
CA PHE A 218 7.20 -9.17 -2.31
C PHE A 218 7.27 -10.28 -3.39
N LYS A 219 7.30 -11.55 -3.00
CA LYS A 219 7.24 -12.68 -3.95
C LYS A 219 5.87 -12.85 -4.60
N GLN A 220 4.81 -12.31 -3.99
CA GLN A 220 3.46 -12.40 -4.50
C GLN A 220 3.27 -11.44 -5.68
N ILE A 221 2.58 -11.88 -6.72
CA ILE A 221 2.25 -11.02 -7.86
C ILE A 221 1.17 -10.04 -7.39
N LYS A 222 1.54 -8.76 -7.28
CA LYS A 222 0.63 -7.66 -6.96
C LYS A 222 0.56 -6.70 -8.13
N LEU A 223 -0.65 -6.44 -8.62
CA LEU A 223 -0.86 -5.44 -9.67
C LEU A 223 -0.83 -4.02 -9.09
N ILE A 224 -1.34 -3.87 -7.87
CA ILE A 224 -1.38 -2.62 -7.12
C ILE A 224 -0.46 -2.80 -5.91
N PRO A 225 0.56 -1.94 -5.74
CA PRO A 225 1.44 -2.07 -4.59
C PRO A 225 0.78 -1.62 -3.30
N GLU A 226 1.40 -1.90 -2.15
CA GLU A 226 0.84 -1.48 -0.87
C GLU A 226 0.94 0.05 -0.64
N ASP A 227 1.95 0.68 -1.23
CA ASP A 227 2.08 2.14 -1.30
C ASP A 227 2.91 2.56 -2.54
N LEU A 228 2.77 3.82 -2.94
CA LEU A 228 3.50 4.44 -4.05
C LEU A 228 4.05 5.78 -3.60
N GLY A 229 5.27 6.14 -3.99
CA GLY A 229 5.86 7.40 -3.54
C GLY A 229 6.99 7.92 -4.41
N PHE A 230 7.52 9.07 -4.01
CA PHE A 230 8.81 9.54 -4.48
C PHE A 230 9.87 9.37 -3.40
N LEU A 231 11.05 8.93 -3.82
CA LEU A 231 12.23 8.80 -2.98
C LEU A 231 13.13 10.03 -3.13
N GLY A 232 13.45 10.66 -1.99
CA GLY A 232 14.53 11.64 -1.83
C GLY A 232 15.65 11.07 -0.97
N LEU A 233 16.88 11.46 -1.28
CA LEU A 233 18.06 11.11 -0.49
C LEU A 233 18.61 12.41 0.08
N ASP A 234 18.84 12.46 1.38
CA ASP A 234 19.39 13.61 2.08
C ASP A 234 20.80 13.26 2.59
N PRO A 235 21.86 13.58 1.81
CA PRO A 235 23.24 13.28 2.19
C PRO A 235 23.72 14.08 3.39
N SER A 236 23.14 15.26 3.64
CA SER A 236 23.57 16.13 4.74
C SER A 236 23.16 15.57 6.09
N ASN A 237 22.02 14.89 6.14
CA ASN A 237 21.50 14.29 7.37
C ASN A 237 21.63 12.76 7.41
N HIS A 238 22.22 12.14 6.38
CA HIS A 238 22.27 10.68 6.20
C HIS A 238 20.89 10.02 6.31
N MET A 239 19.91 10.59 5.60
CA MET A 239 18.52 10.13 5.65
C MET A 239 17.97 9.80 4.28
N LEU A 240 17.09 8.81 4.27
CA LEU A 240 16.27 8.45 3.13
C LEU A 240 14.84 8.90 3.43
N LEU A 241 14.26 9.71 2.54
CA LEU A 241 12.89 10.20 2.65
C LEU A 241 12.02 9.59 1.56
N ILE A 242 10.87 9.05 1.94
CA ILE A 242 9.84 8.59 1.01
C ILE A 242 8.56 9.35 1.30
N GLU A 243 8.14 10.18 0.35
CA GLU A 243 6.79 10.73 0.36
C GLU A 243 5.89 9.77 -0.40
N GLY A 244 5.24 8.87 0.34
CA GLY A 244 4.24 7.98 -0.20
C GLY A 244 2.88 8.67 -0.34
N VAL A 245 2.03 8.04 -1.13
CA VAL A 245 0.62 8.38 -1.22
C VAL A 245 0.00 8.12 0.15
N ARG A 246 0.19 6.93 0.73
CA ARG A 246 -0.44 6.52 2.01
C ARG A 246 0.41 6.80 3.24
N PHE A 247 1.73 6.67 3.14
CA PHE A 247 2.62 6.85 4.28
C PHE A 247 3.82 7.74 3.94
N ARG A 248 4.35 8.41 4.95
CA ARG A 248 5.64 9.10 4.89
C ARG A 248 6.66 8.28 5.65
N TYR A 249 7.83 8.10 5.05
CA TYR A 249 8.91 7.34 5.65
C TYR A 249 10.12 8.26 5.74
N ARG A 250 10.66 8.38 6.93
CA ARG A 250 11.97 8.97 7.20
C ARG A 250 12.81 7.83 7.73
N ILE A 251 13.90 7.50 7.06
CA ILE A 251 14.77 6.38 7.42
C ILE A 251 16.15 6.94 7.67
N SER A 252 16.56 6.99 8.93
CA SER A 252 17.90 7.39 9.36
C SER A 252 18.89 6.27 9.06
N ALA A 253 20.09 6.60 8.59
CA ALA A 253 21.14 5.61 8.38
C ALA A 253 21.50 4.82 9.63
N GLU A 254 21.42 5.46 10.80
CA GLU A 254 21.74 4.86 12.09
C GLU A 254 20.78 3.71 12.46
N ASP A 255 19.55 3.72 11.93
CA ASP A 255 18.54 2.71 12.23
C ASP A 255 18.50 1.56 11.20
N VAL A 256 19.25 1.68 10.10
CA VAL A 256 19.27 0.66 9.03
C VAL A 256 20.15 -0.51 9.46
N SER A 257 19.57 -1.70 9.51
CA SER A 257 20.26 -2.94 9.92
C SER A 257 20.70 -3.80 8.73
N ASP A 258 19.95 -3.81 7.63
CA ASP A 258 20.28 -4.56 6.42
C ASP A 258 19.79 -3.86 5.15
N ILE A 259 20.60 -3.93 4.09
CA ILE A 259 20.24 -3.52 2.74
C ILE A 259 20.63 -4.63 1.80
N SER A 260 19.64 -5.25 1.17
CA SER A 260 19.87 -6.37 0.27
C SER A 260 18.95 -6.31 -0.95
N VAL A 261 19.31 -7.02 -2.01
CA VAL A 261 18.43 -7.18 -3.18
C VAL A 261 17.55 -8.40 -2.94
N ILE A 262 16.25 -8.24 -3.14
CA ILE A 262 15.29 -9.35 -3.15
C ILE A 262 14.67 -9.51 -4.54
N SER A 263 14.37 -10.76 -4.89
CA SER A 263 13.73 -11.13 -6.16
C SER A 263 12.28 -11.52 -5.90
N GLY A 264 11.37 -10.85 -6.60
CA GLY A 264 9.95 -11.20 -6.68
C GLY A 264 9.67 -12.02 -7.93
N ALA A 265 8.39 -12.32 -8.18
CA ALA A 265 7.97 -13.10 -9.35
C ALA A 265 8.25 -12.40 -10.69
N THR A 266 8.15 -11.06 -10.71
CA THR A 266 8.24 -10.27 -11.96
C THR A 266 9.31 -9.19 -11.93
N ALA A 267 9.92 -8.91 -10.77
CA ALA A 267 10.85 -7.81 -10.60
C ALA A 267 11.85 -8.06 -9.45
N THR A 268 12.88 -7.23 -9.37
CA THR A 268 13.77 -7.14 -8.21
C THR A 268 13.47 -5.86 -7.44
N ALA A 269 13.70 -5.88 -6.13
CA ALA A 269 13.59 -4.70 -5.29
C ALA A 269 14.79 -4.58 -4.35
N THR A 270 15.03 -3.36 -3.89
CA THR A 270 15.97 -3.08 -2.79
C THR A 270 15.21 -3.25 -1.47
N LYS A 271 15.55 -4.30 -0.71
CA LYS A 271 15.04 -4.51 0.65
C LYS A 271 15.83 -3.62 1.62
N ILE A 272 15.11 -2.93 2.49
CA ILE A 272 15.68 -2.16 3.60
C ILE A 272 15.04 -2.68 4.88
N SER A 273 15.87 -3.19 5.78
CA SER A 273 15.48 -3.52 7.16
C SER A 273 15.99 -2.41 8.08
N PHE A 274 15.11 -1.85 8.90
CA PHE A 274 15.44 -0.76 9.82
C PHE A 274 14.54 -0.78 11.05
N THR A 275 14.93 -0.06 12.08
CA THR A 275 14.15 0.06 13.31
C THR A 275 13.50 1.43 13.45
N ILE A 276 12.33 1.45 14.07
CA ILE A 276 11.65 2.65 14.54
C ILE A 276 11.43 2.40 16.03
N GLY A 277 12.23 3.04 16.89
CA GLY A 277 12.21 2.77 18.33
C GLY A 277 12.46 1.29 18.62
N LYS A 278 11.43 0.58 19.12
CA LYS A 278 11.49 -0.87 19.42
C LYS A 278 10.94 -1.78 18.31
N THR A 279 10.44 -1.20 17.22
CA THR A 279 9.76 -1.95 16.16
C THR A 279 10.68 -2.09 14.95
N GLU A 280 10.88 -3.31 14.48
CA GLU A 280 11.55 -3.57 13.20
C GLU A 280 10.56 -3.43 12.05
N LEU A 281 10.99 -2.81 10.95
CA LEU A 281 10.24 -2.68 9.71
C LEU A 281 11.11 -3.09 8.53
N GLN A 282 10.56 -3.95 7.67
CA GLN A 282 11.23 -4.39 6.45
C GLN A 282 10.40 -4.02 5.23
N ILE A 283 10.94 -3.12 4.41
CA ILE A 283 10.28 -2.67 3.16
C ILE A 283 11.08 -3.10 1.95
N ALA A 284 10.37 -3.37 0.86
CA ALA A 284 10.92 -3.57 -0.47
C ALA A 284 10.62 -2.35 -1.32
N LEU A 285 11.69 -1.71 -1.83
CA LEU A 285 11.62 -0.55 -2.71
C LEU A 285 11.85 -1.00 -4.15
N GLN A 286 10.85 -0.80 -5.00
CA GLN A 286 10.96 -1.09 -6.43
C GLN A 286 10.93 0.21 -7.23
N TRP A 287 11.99 0.47 -8.00
CA TRP A 287 12.03 1.58 -8.95
C TRP A 287 11.56 1.13 -10.33
N GLU A 288 10.44 1.67 -10.81
CA GLU A 288 9.93 1.32 -12.13
C GLU A 288 10.52 2.23 -13.21
N ASN A 289 11.42 1.67 -14.01
CA ASN A 289 11.90 2.30 -15.22
C ASN A 289 11.92 1.27 -16.37
N LEU A 290 11.08 1.49 -17.38
CA LEU A 290 11.02 0.65 -18.60
C LEU A 290 12.39 0.43 -19.22
N PHE A 291 13.19 1.48 -19.33
CA PHE A 291 14.52 1.39 -19.92
C PHE A 291 15.44 0.56 -19.05
N HIS A 292 15.27 0.62 -17.73
CA HIS A 292 16.09 -0.19 -16.85
C HIS A 292 15.74 -1.67 -16.96
N GLU A 293 14.45 -2.03 -16.95
CA GLU A 293 14.01 -3.41 -17.14
C GLU A 293 14.39 -3.95 -18.53
N PHE A 294 14.23 -3.13 -19.57
CA PHE A 294 14.70 -3.49 -20.92
C PHE A 294 16.21 -3.71 -20.95
N LYS A 295 17.00 -2.83 -20.34
CA LYS A 295 18.46 -2.97 -20.23
C LYS A 295 18.86 -4.20 -19.42
N LYS A 296 18.11 -4.53 -18.37
CA LYS A 296 18.32 -5.71 -17.53
C LYS A 296 18.09 -6.99 -18.33
N GLN A 297 17.01 -7.06 -19.11
CA GLN A 297 16.71 -8.20 -19.99
C GLN A 297 17.69 -8.34 -21.15
N THR A 298 18.14 -7.24 -21.75
CA THR A 298 19.03 -7.26 -22.93
C THR A 298 20.52 -7.37 -22.59
N MET A 299 20.97 -6.76 -21.49
CA MET A 299 22.40 -6.62 -21.15
C MET A 299 22.81 -7.36 -19.87
N GLY A 300 21.89 -8.05 -19.19
CA GLY A 300 22.21 -8.83 -17.98
C GLY A 300 22.72 -8.00 -16.80
N VAL A 301 22.40 -6.70 -16.75
CA VAL A 301 22.81 -5.83 -15.64
C VAL A 301 22.15 -6.32 -14.36
N LYS A 302 22.95 -6.81 -13.40
CA LYS A 302 22.45 -7.42 -12.16
C LYS A 302 22.19 -6.44 -11.02
N LEU A 303 22.85 -5.28 -10.99
CA LEU A 303 22.69 -4.34 -9.89
C LEU A 303 21.62 -3.28 -10.17
N ASP A 304 20.71 -3.16 -9.21
CA ASP A 304 19.75 -2.07 -9.12
C ASP A 304 20.49 -0.75 -8.81
N PRO A 305 20.47 0.28 -9.68
CA PRO A 305 21.14 1.54 -9.40
C PRO A 305 20.57 2.24 -8.16
N LEU A 306 19.35 1.90 -7.73
CA LEU A 306 18.79 2.38 -6.48
C LEU A 306 19.61 1.87 -5.28
N ILE A 307 19.99 0.59 -5.27
CA ILE A 307 20.77 0.03 -4.15
C ILE A 307 22.11 0.73 -4.02
N LEU A 308 22.77 1.05 -5.14
CA LEU A 308 24.07 1.72 -5.13
C LEU A 308 23.95 3.15 -4.58
N LYS A 309 22.87 3.86 -4.94
CA LYS A 309 22.61 5.21 -4.42
C LYS A 309 22.33 5.18 -2.92
N ILE A 310 21.53 4.22 -2.46
CA ILE A 310 21.18 4.05 -1.05
C ILE A 310 22.40 3.61 -0.24
N GLN A 311 23.14 2.58 -0.68
CA GLN A 311 24.37 2.13 -0.02
C GLN A 311 25.41 3.25 0.04
N LYS A 312 25.58 4.05 -1.02
CA LYS A 312 26.51 5.18 -1.01
C LYS A 312 26.10 6.25 -0.01
N LEU A 313 24.80 6.49 0.16
CA LEU A 313 24.28 7.41 1.17
C LEU A 313 24.57 6.90 2.58
N LEU A 314 24.29 5.61 2.81
CA LEU A 314 24.32 4.99 4.14
C LEU A 314 25.73 4.62 4.62
N ASN A 315 26.68 4.37 3.70
CA ASN A 315 28.06 4.03 4.02
C ASN A 315 28.99 5.24 4.16
N ARG A 316 28.51 6.48 3.97
CA ARG A 316 29.35 7.67 4.19
C ARG A 316 29.55 7.86 5.68
N GLU A 317 30.81 7.92 6.12
CA GLU A 317 31.12 8.41 7.46
C GLU A 317 30.59 9.85 7.59
N PRO A 318 29.97 10.20 8.74
CA PRO A 318 29.52 11.57 8.98
C PRO A 318 30.74 12.51 8.90
N GLN A 319 30.65 13.51 8.02
CA GLN A 319 31.69 14.54 7.84
C GLN A 319 31.68 15.57 8.96
#